data_AF-A0A969YEB4-F1
#
_entry.id   AF-A0A969YEB4-F1
#
_cell.length_a   1.000
_cell.length_b   1.000
_cell.length_c   1.000
_cell.angle_alpha   90.00
_cell.angle_beta   90.00
_cell.angle_gamma   90.00
#
_symmetry.space_group_name_H-M   'P 1'
#
loop_
_entity.id
_entity.type
_entity.pdbx_description
1 polymer ?
#
loop_
_entity_poly.entity_id
_entity_poly.type
_entity_poly.pdbx_seq_one_letter_code
_entity_poly.pdbx_strand_id
1 'polypeptide(L)'
;MEFRVMDEPLVLEGHGAVLLVTDCDGCPFTVGCRIRDARGTVHVVAQITRQEGLVCLLIQGGDADYFGRLFRNIRLDATLFTLLAEDA
;
A
#
# COMPACT_ATOMS: atom_id res chain seq x y z
N MET A 1 -6.01 -3.51 -10.95
CA MET A 1 -5.30 -2.29 -11.44
C MET A 1 -3.93 -2.23 -10.79
N GLU A 2 -2.88 -1.89 -11.52
CA GLU A 2 -1.54 -1.70 -10.93
C GLU A 2 -1.33 -0.23 -10.53
N PHE A 3 -0.60 0.00 -9.45
CA PHE A 3 -0.26 1.32 -8.95
C PHE A 3 1.10 1.29 -8.23
N ARG A 4 1.72 2.46 -8.06
CA ARG A 4 3.01 2.59 -7.39
C ARG A 4 2.86 3.26 -6.04
N VAL A 5 3.62 2.77 -5.07
CA VAL A 5 3.81 3.42 -3.77
C VAL A 5 5.20 4.05 -3.71
N MET A 6 5.40 5.02 -2.82
CA MET A 6 6.72 5.49 -2.45
C MET A 6 7.49 4.35 -1.75
N ASP A 7 8.80 4.34 -1.92
CA ASP A 7 9.73 3.34 -1.35
C ASP A 7 10.03 3.57 0.14
N GLU A 8 9.34 4.53 0.77
CA GLU A 8 9.42 4.83 2.18
C GLU A 8 8.11 4.43 2.90
N PRO A 9 8.14 3.38 3.75
CA PRO A 9 7.00 3.08 4.60
C PRO A 9 6.93 4.09 5.74
N LEU A 10 5.78 4.74 5.90
CA LEU A 10 5.49 5.44 7.15
C LEU A 10 4.89 4.44 8.13
N VAL A 11 5.68 4.03 9.11
CA VAL A 11 5.25 3.09 10.15
C VAL A 11 4.68 3.88 11.33
N LEU A 12 3.47 3.51 11.75
CA LEU A 12 2.87 4.00 12.97
C LEU A 12 3.04 2.93 14.04
N GLU A 13 3.97 3.13 14.96
CA GLU A 13 4.25 2.15 16.03
C GLU A 13 2.96 1.73 16.74
N GLY A 14 2.67 0.43 16.74
CA GLY A 14 1.47 -0.16 17.35
C GLY A 14 0.16 -0.01 16.57
N HIS A 15 0.14 0.70 15.43
CA HIS A 15 -1.09 0.99 14.69
C HIS A 15 -1.09 0.41 13.26
N GLY A 16 0.08 0.31 12.62
CA GLY A 16 0.23 -0.35 11.33
C GLY A 16 1.20 0.36 10.39
N ALA A 17 1.03 0.12 9.09
CA ALA A 17 1.86 0.71 8.04
C ALA A 17 1.02 1.61 7.13
N VAL A 18 1.55 2.76 6.77
CA VAL A 18 0.95 3.68 5.80
C VAL A 18 1.77 3.63 4.52
N LEU A 19 1.09 3.28 3.42
CA LEU A 19 1.64 3.32 2.08
C LEU A 19 1.26 4.64 1.42
N LEU A 20 2.24 5.35 0.89
CA LEU A 20 2.04 6.62 0.18
C LEU A 20 1.98 6.34 -1.32
N VAL A 21 0.88 6.72 -1.97
CA VAL A 21 0.70 6.61 -3.42
C VAL A 21 0.82 8.01 -4.01
N THR A 22 1.82 8.21 -4.87
CA THR A 22 2.00 9.44 -5.62
C THR A 22 1.09 9.44 -6.84
N ASP A 23 0.31 10.52 -7.00
CA ASP A 23 -0.48 10.84 -8.19
C ASP A 23 -1.29 9.66 -8.73
N CYS A 24 -2.51 9.56 -8.23
CA CYS A 24 -3.51 8.73 -8.86
C CYS A 24 -4.84 9.47 -8.94
N ASP A 25 -4.88 10.43 -9.87
CA ASP A 25 -6.14 10.99 -10.32
C ASP A 25 -7.08 9.86 -10.76
N GLY A 26 -8.22 9.76 -10.07
CA GLY A 26 -9.21 8.72 -10.34
C GLY A 26 -8.91 7.33 -9.77
N CYS A 27 -7.98 7.18 -8.81
CA CYS A 27 -7.73 5.88 -8.20
C CYS A 27 -9.00 5.32 -7.50
N PRO A 28 -9.48 4.12 -7.89
CA PRO A 28 -10.71 3.53 -7.38
C PRO A 28 -10.53 2.87 -6.01
N PHE A 29 -9.65 3.41 -5.16
CA PHE A 29 -9.45 2.87 -3.81
C PHE A 29 -10.69 3.10 -2.95
N THR A 30 -11.20 2.03 -2.38
CA THR A 30 -12.25 2.02 -1.37
C THR A 30 -11.71 1.45 -0.06
N VAL A 31 -12.26 1.88 1.07
CA VAL A 31 -11.94 1.25 2.37
C VAL A 31 -12.36 -0.22 2.30
N GLY A 32 -11.50 -1.11 2.78
CA GLY A 32 -11.68 -2.56 2.68
C GLY A 32 -11.14 -3.17 1.40
N CYS A 33 -10.67 -2.37 0.43
CA CYS A 33 -10.11 -2.93 -0.80
C CYS A 33 -8.85 -3.74 -0.52
N ARG A 34 -8.62 -4.76 -1.36
CA ARG A 34 -7.50 -5.69 -1.25
C ARG A 34 -6.42 -5.27 -2.23
N ILE A 35 -5.21 -5.07 -1.72
CA ILE A 35 -4.03 -4.77 -2.54
C ILE A 35 -3.01 -5.88 -2.39
N ARG A 36 -2.28 -6.18 -3.44
CA ARG A 36 -1.26 -7.22 -3.46
C ARG A 36 0.09 -6.61 -3.77
N ASP A 37 1.12 -6.96 -3.00
CA ASP A 37 2.48 -6.50 -3.25
C ASP A 37 3.26 -7.41 -4.24
N ALA A 38 4.48 -7.00 -4.55
CA ALA A 38 5.38 -7.73 -5.45
C ALA A 38 5.78 -9.14 -4.97
N ARG A 39 5.56 -9.48 -3.69
CA ARG A 39 5.76 -10.85 -3.16
C ARG A 39 4.51 -11.70 -3.27
N GLY A 40 3.39 -11.10 -3.69
CA GLY A 40 2.09 -11.76 -3.74
C GLY A 40 1.32 -11.69 -2.41
N THR A 41 1.84 -11.02 -1.39
CA THR A 41 1.12 -10.86 -0.11
C THR A 41 -0.04 -9.89 -0.31
N VAL A 42 -1.21 -10.26 0.23
CA VAL A 42 -2.43 -9.44 0.14
C VAL A 42 -2.64 -8.68 1.45
N HIS A 43 -2.88 -7.38 1.31
CA HIS A 43 -3.15 -6.46 2.40
C HIS A 43 -4.56 -5.87 2.24
N VAL A 44 -5.22 -5.58 3.35
CA VAL A 44 -6.54 -4.92 3.36
C VAL A 44 -6.34 -3.47 3.79
N VAL A 45 -6.84 -2.55 2.97
CA VAL A 45 -6.77 -1.12 3.28
C VAL A 45 -7.82 -0.76 4.32
N ALA A 46 -7.38 -0.43 5.53
CA ALA A 46 -8.25 -0.08 6.66
C ALA A 46 -8.75 1.37 6.59
N GLN A 47 -7.94 2.29 6.08
CA GLN A 47 -8.31 3.69 5.94
C GLN A 47 -7.60 4.32 4.73
N ILE A 48 -8.28 5.28 4.11
CA ILE A 48 -7.76 6.06 2.99
C ILE A 48 -7.81 7.55 3.36
N THR A 49 -6.67 8.22 3.27
CA THR A 49 -6.57 9.68 3.44
C THR A 49 -6.00 10.29 2.16
N ARG A 50 -6.52 11.44 1.73
CA ARG A 50 -6.02 12.18 0.56
C ARG A 50 -5.48 13.54 1.02
N GLN A 51 -4.22 13.83 0.74
CA GLN A 51 -3.57 15.10 1.12
C GLN A 51 -2.59 15.52 0.04
N GLU A 52 -2.69 16.76 -0.44
CA GLU A 52 -1.69 17.39 -1.31
C GLU A 52 -1.23 16.55 -2.52
N GLY A 53 -2.16 15.83 -3.18
CA GLY A 53 -1.84 14.98 -4.34
C GLY A 53 -1.30 13.59 -4.00
N LEU A 54 -1.24 13.25 -2.70
CA LEU A 54 -0.92 11.92 -2.19
C LEU A 54 -2.19 11.20 -1.73
N VAL A 55 -2.21 9.88 -1.93
CA VAL A 55 -3.18 8.98 -1.30
C VAL A 55 -2.43 8.11 -0.28
N CYS A 56 -2.83 8.21 0.98
CA CYS A 56 -2.29 7.41 2.07
C CYS A 56 -3.20 6.21 2.34
N LEU A 57 -2.66 5.00 2.22
CA LEU A 57 -3.37 3.75 2.49
C LEU A 57 -2.87 3.17 3.82
N LEU A 58 -3.73 3.15 4.83
CA LEU A 58 -3.42 2.50 6.12
C LEU A 58 -3.68 1.00 6.02
N ILE A 59 -2.66 0.20 6.30
CA ILE A 59 -2.76 -1.23 6.55
C ILE A 59 -2.72 -1.45 8.07
N GLN A 60 -3.89 -1.69 8.67
CA GLN A 60 -3.98 -1.91 10.12
C GLN A 60 -3.25 -3.21 10.49
N GLY A 61 -2.38 -3.14 11.51
CA GLY A 61 -1.53 -4.27 11.89
C GLY A 61 -0.44 -4.62 10.86
N GLY A 62 -0.18 -3.74 9.89
CA GLY A 62 0.94 -3.89 8.95
C GLY A 62 2.28 -3.96 9.70
N ASP A 63 3.07 -4.99 9.39
CA ASP A 63 4.38 -5.22 10.01
C ASP A 63 5.44 -4.27 9.41
N ALA A 64 5.98 -3.39 10.25
CA ALA A 64 7.05 -2.46 9.93
C ALA A 64 8.28 -3.14 9.32
N ASP A 65 8.69 -4.27 9.90
CA ASP A 65 9.86 -5.01 9.45
C ASP A 65 9.58 -5.72 8.13
N TYR A 66 8.34 -6.15 7.90
CA TYR A 66 7.92 -6.71 6.62
C TYR A 66 8.09 -5.70 5.49
N PHE A 67 7.48 -4.52 5.63
CA PHE A 67 7.56 -3.48 4.61
C PHE A 67 8.99 -2.95 4.45
N GLY A 68 9.73 -2.80 5.54
CA GLY A 68 11.15 -2.45 5.50
C GLY A 68 12.00 -3.46 4.71
N ARG A 69 11.77 -4.77 4.88
CA ARG A 69 12.43 -5.82 4.09
C ARG A 69 11.96 -5.84 2.63
N LEU A 70 10.67 -5.57 2.39
CA LEU A 70 10.10 -5.52 1.04
C LEU A 70 10.76 -4.41 0.22
N PHE A 71 10.74 -3.17 0.71
CA PHE A 71 11.28 -2.02 -0.03
C PHE A 71 12.79 -2.04 -0.22
N ARG A 72 13.54 -2.71 0.66
CA ARG A 72 14.99 -2.92 0.50
C ARG A 72 15.36 -4.05 -0.46
N ASN A 73 14.39 -4.80 -0.97
CA ASN A 73 14.67 -5.95 -1.83
C ASN A 73 14.91 -5.53 -3.29
N ILE A 74 16.17 -5.41 -3.67
CA ILE A 74 16.61 -5.03 -5.03
C ILE A 74 16.21 -6.01 -6.14
N ARG A 75 15.73 -7.22 -5.80
CA ARG A 75 15.32 -8.23 -6.79
C ARG A 75 13.85 -8.10 -7.18
N LEU A 76 13.08 -7.27 -6.49
CA LEU A 76 11.65 -7.07 -6.71
C LEU A 76 11.38 -5.62 -7.06
N ASP A 77 10.35 -5.38 -7.89
CA ASP A 77 9.74 -4.06 -7.98
C ASP A 77 8.86 -3.83 -6.74
N ALA A 78 9.51 -3.60 -5.59
CA ALA A 78 8.85 -3.53 -4.29
C ALA A 78 7.82 -2.39 -4.18
N THR A 79 7.88 -1.41 -5.08
CA THR A 79 6.94 -0.29 -5.17
C THR A 79 5.69 -0.61 -5.97
N LEU A 80 5.68 -1.70 -6.73
CA LEU A 80 4.55 -2.09 -7.57
C LEU A 80 3.53 -2.90 -6.77
N PHE A 81 2.30 -2.39 -6.72
CA PHE A 81 1.17 -3.04 -6.08
C PHE A 81 0.03 -3.24 -7.08
N THR A 82 -0.79 -4.26 -6.82
CA THR A 82 -2.01 -4.54 -7.59
C THR A 82 -3.23 -4.36 -6.70
N LEU A 83 -4.13 -3.45 -7.06
CA LEU A 83 -5.50 -3.44 -6.56
C LEU A 83 -6.26 -4.63 -7.16
N LEU A 84 -6.72 -5.52 -6.30
CA LEU A 84 -7.53 -6.68 -6.66
C LEU A 84 -8.99 -6.23 -6.82
N ALA A 85 -9.67 -6.71 -7.87
CA ALA A 85 -11.10 -6.47 -8.03
C ALA A 85 -11.86 -7.16 -6.88
N GLU A 86 -12.97 -6.57 -6.46
CA GLU A 86 -13.95 -7.31 -5.65
C GLU A 86 -14.52 -8.44 -6.52
N ASP A 87 -14.47 -9.67 -6.03
CA ASP A 87 -15.18 -10.78 -6.67
C ASP A 87 -16.67 -10.42 -6.66
N ALA A 88 -17.24 -10.22 -7.85
CA ALA A 88 -18.64 -9.84 -8.07
C ALA A 88 -19.62 -10.94 -7.66
#